data_AF-A0A521P8S9-F1
#
_entry.id   AF-A0A521P8S9-F1
#
_cell.length_a   1.000
_cell.length_b   1.000
_cell.length_c   1.000
_cell.angle_alpha   90.00
_cell.angle_beta   90.00
_cell.angle_gamma   90.00
#
_symmetry.space_group_name_H-M   'P 1'
#
loop_
_entity.id
_entity.type
_entity.pdbx_description
1 polymer ?
#
loop_
_entity_poly.entity_id
_entity_poly.type
_entity_poly.pdbx_seq_one_letter_code
_entity_poly.pdbx_strand_id
1 'polypeptide(L)'
;MILRRPALLLATLAGIAALAVAGYGGATYFNLNPAREVGAVVDEFNGVKVYYNGGVNNAEGRALSSDGYNLGIQYQCVEFVKRYYFERFGHRMPDAYGHARDFYDAATPQGMPNTKRALLQYRNGQAEKPRVDGLIVFAPTLLNRYGHVAIVVSVGDREIEIVQQNPGPFGESRARLSLEARDGNWHVEGGTLGWLRRAQAPS
;
A
#
# COMPACT_ATOMS: atom_id res chain seq x y z
N MET A 1 -19.05 23.76 47.69
CA MET A 1 -19.18 22.47 46.96
C MET A 1 -19.09 22.72 45.45
N ILE A 2 -17.90 23.02 44.90
CA ILE A 2 -17.71 23.47 43.49
C ILE A 2 -16.54 22.71 42.83
N LEU A 3 -16.42 21.40 43.06
CA LEU A 3 -15.30 20.59 42.53
C LEU A 3 -15.74 19.33 41.76
N ARG A 4 -17.01 19.22 41.37
CA ARG A 4 -17.56 18.02 40.70
C ARG A 4 -17.76 18.15 39.18
N ARG A 5 -17.82 19.38 38.64
CA ARG A 5 -18.03 19.65 37.21
C ARG A 5 -16.83 19.30 36.30
N PRO A 6 -15.56 19.61 36.66
CA PRO A 6 -14.44 19.28 35.78
C PRO A 6 -14.13 17.78 35.74
N ALA A 7 -14.32 17.06 36.84
CA ALA A 7 -14.13 15.60 36.89
C ALA A 7 -15.13 14.85 36.01
N LEU A 8 -16.40 15.28 35.98
CA LEU A 8 -17.42 14.69 35.10
C LEU A 8 -17.16 14.97 33.62
N LEU A 9 -16.67 16.18 33.29
CA LEU A 9 -16.29 16.54 31.92
C LEU A 9 -15.11 15.67 31.45
N LEU A 10 -14.07 15.53 32.27
CA LEU A 10 -12.90 14.69 31.97
C LEU A 10 -13.29 13.22 31.80
N ALA A 11 -14.14 12.69 32.68
CA ALA A 11 -14.64 11.31 32.56
C ALA A 11 -15.44 11.11 31.27
N THR A 12 -16.29 12.07 30.90
CA THR A 12 -17.04 12.04 29.64
C THR A 12 -16.11 12.06 28.42
N LEU A 13 -15.12 12.96 28.40
CA LEU A 13 -14.14 13.05 27.30
C LEU A 13 -13.31 11.77 27.18
N ALA A 14 -12.87 11.19 28.30
CA ALA A 14 -12.18 9.91 28.31
C ALA A 14 -13.05 8.76 27.78
N GLY A 15 -14.35 8.75 28.15
CA GLY A 15 -15.31 7.77 27.63
C GLY A 15 -15.51 7.89 26.12
N ILE A 16 -15.67 9.11 25.59
CA ILE A 16 -15.78 9.36 24.15
C ILE A 16 -14.51 8.90 23.43
N ALA A 17 -13.33 9.23 23.96
CA ALA A 17 -12.07 8.81 23.38
C ALA A 17 -11.93 7.28 23.35
N ALA A 18 -12.30 6.59 24.43
CA ALA A 18 -12.27 5.13 24.49
C ALA A 18 -13.22 4.49 23.46
N LEU A 19 -14.44 5.02 23.32
CA LEU A 19 -15.41 4.56 22.31
C LEU A 19 -14.90 4.80 20.88
N ALA A 20 -14.28 5.95 20.63
CA ALA A 20 -13.68 6.25 19.33
C ALA A 20 -12.54 5.28 18.99
N VAL A 21 -11.66 4.97 19.95
CA VAL A 21 -10.58 3.99 19.77
C VAL A 21 -11.13 2.59 19.53
N ALA A 22 -12.14 2.15 20.31
CA ALA A 22 -12.78 0.85 20.14
C ALA A 22 -13.49 0.75 18.78
N GLY A 23 -14.23 1.78 18.39
CA GLY A 23 -14.90 1.86 17.08
C GLY A 23 -13.91 1.83 15.92
N TYR A 24 -12.80 2.57 16.02
CA TYR A 24 -11.71 2.52 15.05
C TYR A 24 -11.04 1.14 14.99
N GLY A 25 -10.81 0.51 16.15
CA GLY A 25 -10.32 -0.87 16.23
C GLY A 25 -11.27 -1.83 15.52
N GLY A 26 -12.57 -1.76 15.83
CA GLY A 26 -13.57 -2.60 15.16
C GLY A 26 -13.60 -2.41 13.65
N ALA A 27 -13.58 -1.16 13.17
CA ALA A 27 -13.61 -0.84 11.75
C ALA A 27 -12.36 -1.26 10.97
N THR A 28 -11.22 -1.43 11.67
CA THR A 28 -9.96 -1.78 11.01
C THR A 28 -9.57 -3.24 11.15
N TYR A 29 -10.10 -3.98 12.14
CA TYR A 29 -9.79 -5.41 12.31
C TYR A 29 -10.88 -6.35 11.77
N PHE A 30 -12.15 -5.93 11.76
CA PHE A 30 -13.23 -6.79 11.31
C PHE A 30 -13.61 -6.52 9.85
N ASN A 31 -14.08 -7.57 9.18
CA ASN A 31 -14.74 -7.42 7.89
C ASN A 31 -16.15 -6.84 8.11
N LEU A 32 -16.30 -5.55 7.81
CA LEU A 32 -17.60 -4.86 7.88
C LEU A 32 -18.39 -4.92 6.57
N ASN A 33 -17.82 -5.51 5.51
CA ASN A 33 -18.50 -5.60 4.22
C ASN A 33 -19.28 -6.93 4.12
N PRO A 34 -20.62 -6.89 4.10
CA PRO A 34 -21.42 -8.12 4.05
C PRO A 34 -21.42 -8.79 2.67
N ALA A 35 -20.96 -8.10 1.62
CA ALA A 35 -21.00 -8.61 0.25
C ALA A 35 -19.74 -9.41 -0.15
N ARG A 36 -18.70 -9.43 0.68
CA ARG A 36 -17.43 -10.08 0.35
C ARG A 36 -16.84 -10.80 1.56
N GLU A 37 -16.27 -11.96 1.30
CA GLU A 37 -15.52 -12.74 2.29
C GLU A 37 -14.02 -12.50 2.12
N VAL A 38 -13.28 -12.51 3.23
CA VAL A 38 -11.81 -12.38 3.18
C VAL A 38 -11.23 -13.53 2.36
N GLY A 39 -10.31 -13.21 1.46
CA GLY A 39 -9.72 -14.17 0.51
C GLY A 39 -10.52 -14.37 -0.78
N ALA A 40 -11.69 -13.76 -0.94
CA ALA A 40 -12.36 -13.74 -2.23
C ALA A 40 -11.50 -13.01 -3.29
N VAL A 41 -11.45 -13.54 -4.51
CA VAL A 41 -10.81 -12.85 -5.65
C VAL A 41 -11.70 -11.69 -6.07
N VAL A 42 -11.13 -10.48 -6.13
CA VAL A 42 -11.87 -9.25 -6.48
C VAL A 42 -11.38 -8.59 -7.76
N ASP A 43 -10.19 -8.96 -8.23
CA ASP A 43 -9.59 -8.44 -9.47
C ASP A 43 -8.45 -9.36 -9.92
N GLU A 44 -7.91 -9.08 -11.10
CA GLU A 44 -6.71 -9.72 -11.62
C GLU A 44 -5.96 -8.73 -12.52
N PHE A 45 -4.62 -8.72 -12.42
CA PHE A 45 -3.78 -7.98 -13.36
C PHE A 45 -2.61 -8.85 -13.81
N ASN A 46 -2.43 -8.99 -15.12
CA ASN A 46 -1.39 -9.81 -15.73
C ASN A 46 -1.33 -11.25 -15.18
N GLY A 47 -2.48 -11.86 -14.91
CA GLY A 47 -2.59 -13.21 -14.36
C GLY A 47 -2.38 -13.31 -12.85
N VAL A 48 -2.10 -12.20 -12.16
CA VAL A 48 -1.91 -12.16 -10.70
C VAL A 48 -3.21 -11.68 -10.04
N LYS A 49 -3.80 -12.55 -9.22
CA LYS A 49 -5.06 -12.28 -8.53
C LYS A 49 -4.92 -11.23 -7.43
N VAL A 50 -5.98 -10.45 -7.25
CA VAL A 50 -6.16 -9.53 -6.12
C VAL A 50 -7.21 -10.12 -5.20
N TYR A 51 -6.88 -10.26 -3.92
CA TYR A 51 -7.77 -10.83 -2.91
C TYR A 51 -8.32 -9.76 -1.97
N TYR A 52 -9.55 -9.98 -1.54
CA TYR A 52 -10.21 -9.13 -0.56
C TYR A 52 -9.61 -9.34 0.85
N ASN A 53 -9.24 -8.26 1.54
CA ASN A 53 -8.63 -8.34 2.87
C ASN A 53 -9.60 -8.09 4.04
N GLY A 54 -10.80 -7.57 3.78
CA GLY A 54 -11.67 -7.08 4.86
C GLY A 54 -11.09 -5.86 5.56
N GLY A 55 -11.04 -5.90 6.90
CA GLY A 55 -10.46 -4.84 7.72
C GLY A 55 -8.98 -4.61 7.42
N VAL A 56 -8.52 -3.36 7.45
CA VAL A 56 -7.15 -3.00 7.03
C VAL A 56 -6.02 -3.60 7.85
N ASN A 57 -6.31 -3.95 9.11
CA ASN A 57 -5.39 -4.61 10.04
C ASN A 57 -5.61 -6.14 10.11
N ASN A 58 -6.44 -6.70 9.23
CA ASN A 58 -6.61 -8.15 9.13
C ASN A 58 -5.27 -8.85 8.84
N ALA A 59 -5.08 -10.02 9.46
CA ALA A 59 -3.88 -10.84 9.35
C ALA A 59 -4.23 -12.32 9.57
N GLU A 60 -4.63 -13.01 8.49
CA GLU A 60 -5.06 -14.42 8.55
C GLU A 60 -3.90 -15.42 8.46
N GLY A 61 -2.72 -14.96 8.06
CA GLY A 61 -1.56 -15.83 7.90
C GLY A 61 -0.48 -15.21 7.04
N ARG A 62 0.57 -16.00 6.76
CA ARG A 62 1.62 -15.62 5.80
C ARG A 62 1.49 -16.41 4.52
N ALA A 63 1.52 -15.70 3.40
CA ALA A 63 1.73 -16.31 2.09
C ALA A 63 3.22 -16.60 1.90
N LEU A 64 3.55 -17.86 1.63
CA LEU A 64 4.89 -18.32 1.25
C LEU A 64 4.83 -18.94 -0.15
N SER A 65 5.89 -18.80 -0.94
CA SER A 65 6.09 -19.61 -2.14
C SER A 65 6.36 -21.08 -1.77
N SER A 66 6.35 -21.97 -2.78
CA SER A 66 6.64 -23.40 -2.59
C SER A 66 8.02 -23.68 -1.98
N ASP A 67 8.98 -22.79 -2.20
CA ASP A 67 10.34 -22.87 -1.63
C ASP A 67 10.54 -21.96 -0.39
N GLY A 68 9.45 -21.45 0.20
CA GLY A 68 9.49 -20.74 1.48
C GLY A 68 9.79 -19.24 1.39
N TYR A 69 9.78 -18.63 0.21
CA TYR A 69 9.88 -17.16 0.10
C TYR A 69 8.65 -16.51 0.70
N ASN A 70 8.87 -15.71 1.74
CA ASN A 70 7.82 -14.94 2.38
C ASN A 70 7.31 -13.86 1.42
N LEU A 71 6.08 -13.99 0.94
CA LEU A 71 5.40 -13.00 0.10
C LEU A 71 4.79 -11.90 0.97
N GLY A 72 4.18 -12.24 2.10
CA GLY A 72 3.70 -11.27 3.08
C GLY A 72 2.55 -11.82 3.91
N ILE A 73 1.85 -10.92 4.61
CA ILE A 73 0.65 -11.28 5.37
C ILE A 73 -0.55 -11.28 4.41
N GLN A 74 -1.29 -12.38 4.37
CA GLN A 74 -2.52 -12.48 3.57
C GLN A 74 -3.60 -11.55 4.17
N TYR A 75 -4.28 -10.69 3.40
CA TYR A 75 -4.12 -10.30 1.99
C TYR A 75 -3.74 -8.81 1.91
N GLN A 76 -2.63 -8.45 2.55
CA GLN A 76 -2.20 -7.05 2.67
C GLN A 76 -1.56 -6.50 1.38
N CYS A 77 -1.43 -5.18 1.30
CA CYS A 77 -0.81 -4.50 0.15
C CYS A 77 0.64 -4.99 -0.13
N VAL A 78 1.44 -5.20 0.92
CA VAL A 78 2.82 -5.70 0.80
C VAL A 78 2.86 -7.12 0.23
N GLU A 79 1.93 -7.98 0.66
CA GLU A 79 1.80 -9.34 0.14
C GLU A 79 1.51 -9.32 -1.36
N PHE A 80 0.55 -8.49 -1.78
CA PHE A 80 0.20 -8.35 -3.19
C PHE A 80 1.37 -7.92 -4.07
N VAL A 81 2.06 -6.82 -3.72
CA VAL A 81 3.13 -6.31 -4.60
C VAL A 81 4.32 -7.27 -4.68
N LYS A 82 4.63 -7.99 -3.59
CA LYS A 82 5.68 -9.01 -3.60
C LYS A 82 5.26 -10.24 -4.40
N ARG A 83 4.02 -10.71 -4.24
CA ARG A 83 3.47 -11.81 -5.05
C ARG A 83 3.40 -11.44 -6.52
N TYR A 84 2.98 -10.22 -6.85
CA TYR A 84 2.98 -9.71 -8.23
C TYR A 84 4.36 -9.80 -8.85
N TYR A 85 5.38 -9.25 -8.20
CA TYR A 85 6.75 -9.30 -8.71
C TYR A 85 7.30 -10.74 -8.79
N PHE A 86 6.94 -11.59 -7.84
CA PHE A 86 7.35 -12.99 -7.83
C PHE A 86 6.71 -13.79 -8.97
N GLU A 87 5.38 -13.77 -9.10
CA GLU A 87 4.65 -14.55 -10.11
C GLU A 87 4.86 -14.01 -11.53
N ARG A 88 4.88 -12.68 -11.70
CA ARG A 88 4.98 -12.05 -13.02
C ARG A 88 6.39 -12.09 -13.59
N PHE A 89 7.40 -12.00 -12.72
CA PHE A 89 8.79 -11.75 -13.13
C PHE A 89 9.82 -12.73 -12.55
N GLY A 90 9.42 -13.64 -11.66
CA GLY A 90 10.37 -14.42 -10.86
C GLY A 90 11.21 -13.55 -9.92
N HIS A 91 10.79 -12.30 -9.66
CA HIS A 91 11.59 -11.34 -8.91
C HIS A 91 11.40 -11.52 -7.41
N ARG A 92 12.51 -11.63 -6.68
CA ARG A 92 12.52 -11.69 -5.22
C ARG A 92 13.16 -10.44 -4.67
N MET A 93 12.47 -9.82 -3.71
CA MET A 93 13.02 -8.73 -2.92
C MET A 93 13.90 -9.31 -1.79
N PRO A 94 15.18 -8.90 -1.70
CA PRO A 94 16.11 -9.44 -0.70
C PRO A 94 15.65 -9.26 0.74
N ASP A 95 15.12 -8.08 1.07
CA ASP A 95 14.48 -7.85 2.36
C ASP A 95 13.00 -8.21 2.23
N ALA A 96 12.61 -9.33 2.86
CA ALA A 96 11.27 -9.87 2.80
C ALA A 96 10.31 -9.25 3.84
N TYR A 97 10.78 -8.34 4.70
CA TYR A 97 9.99 -7.75 5.78
C TYR A 97 9.82 -6.23 5.62
N GLY A 98 9.08 -5.64 6.55
CA GLY A 98 8.76 -4.22 6.58
C GLY A 98 7.32 -3.91 6.21
N HIS A 99 6.95 -2.66 6.48
CA HIS A 99 5.68 -2.08 6.08
C HIS A 99 5.78 -1.47 4.68
N ALA A 100 4.64 -1.10 4.11
CA ALA A 100 4.55 -0.50 2.79
C ALA A 100 5.48 0.70 2.60
N ARG A 101 5.53 1.62 3.56
CA ARG A 101 6.44 2.79 3.53
C ARG A 101 7.91 2.41 3.45
N ASP A 102 8.30 1.26 4.01
CA ASP A 102 9.71 0.82 4.07
C ASP A 102 10.19 0.32 2.69
N PHE A 103 9.31 0.27 1.68
CA PHE A 103 9.70 -0.04 0.30
C PHE A 103 10.39 1.11 -0.40
N TYR A 104 10.24 2.32 0.12
CA TYR A 104 10.92 3.49 -0.39
C TYR A 104 12.06 3.89 0.57
N ASP A 105 13.24 4.15 0.01
CA ASP A 105 14.39 4.63 0.76
C ASP A 105 14.75 6.06 0.35
N ALA A 106 14.53 7.02 1.24
CA ALA A 106 14.83 8.43 0.97
C ALA A 106 16.34 8.72 0.77
N ALA A 107 17.24 7.80 1.11
CA ALA A 107 18.66 7.92 0.83
C ALA A 107 19.03 7.44 -0.59
N THR A 108 18.23 6.58 -1.22
CA THR A 108 18.51 6.08 -2.57
C THR A 108 18.34 7.21 -3.61
N PRO A 109 19.39 7.57 -4.38
CA PRO A 109 19.30 8.64 -5.37
C PRO A 109 18.34 8.29 -6.52
N GLN A 110 17.91 9.31 -7.28
CA GLN A 110 17.01 9.13 -8.42
C GLN A 110 17.57 8.12 -9.43
N GLY A 111 16.79 7.10 -9.76
CA GLY A 111 17.16 6.06 -10.73
C GLY A 111 18.20 5.05 -10.24
N MET A 112 18.61 5.10 -8.98
CA MET A 112 19.60 4.19 -8.42
C MET A 112 18.95 2.93 -7.81
N PRO A 113 19.70 1.82 -7.66
CA PRO A 113 19.19 0.60 -7.06
C PRO A 113 18.82 0.77 -5.58
N ASN A 114 17.59 0.43 -5.24
CA ASN A 114 17.18 0.12 -3.87
C ASN A 114 17.55 -1.34 -3.58
N THR A 115 18.62 -1.56 -2.82
CA THR A 115 19.19 -2.90 -2.57
C THR A 115 18.26 -3.81 -1.78
N LYS A 116 17.40 -3.26 -0.91
CA LYS A 116 16.40 -4.03 -0.14
C LYS A 116 15.31 -4.63 -1.03
N ARG A 117 15.02 -3.98 -2.17
CA ARG A 117 13.99 -4.42 -3.12
C ARG A 117 14.57 -5.03 -4.38
N ALA A 118 15.86 -4.83 -4.64
CA ALA A 118 16.52 -5.19 -5.90
C ALA A 118 15.83 -4.56 -7.13
N LEU A 119 15.41 -3.31 -6.99
CA LEU A 119 14.72 -2.52 -8.02
C LEU A 119 15.38 -1.14 -8.16
N LEU A 120 15.25 -0.51 -9.32
CA LEU A 120 15.59 0.90 -9.49
C LEU A 120 14.49 1.75 -8.83
N GLN A 121 14.89 2.75 -8.04
CA GLN A 121 13.96 3.62 -7.34
C GLN A 121 13.95 5.03 -7.94
N TYR A 122 12.76 5.57 -8.09
CA TYR A 122 12.52 6.92 -8.58
C TYR A 122 11.68 7.69 -7.57
N ARG A 123 11.99 8.96 -7.40
CA ARG A 123 11.34 9.88 -6.49
C ARG A 123 10.19 10.57 -7.21
N ASN A 124 9.10 10.76 -6.50
CA ASN A 124 8.00 11.60 -6.98
C ASN A 124 8.50 13.05 -7.16
N GLY A 125 8.06 13.73 -8.22
CA GLY A 125 8.48 15.10 -8.55
C GLY A 125 9.88 15.20 -9.17
N GLN A 126 10.38 14.15 -9.83
CA GLN A 126 11.68 14.13 -10.50
C GLN A 126 11.56 13.63 -11.97
N ALA A 127 12.67 13.67 -12.70
CA ALA A 127 12.75 13.35 -14.13
C ALA A 127 12.71 11.83 -14.42
N GLU A 128 11.59 11.19 -14.11
CA GLU A 128 11.20 9.88 -14.67
C GLU A 128 9.67 9.78 -14.60
N LYS A 129 9.00 9.28 -15.64
CA LYS A 129 7.55 9.01 -15.58
C LYS A 129 7.32 7.64 -14.92
N PRO A 130 6.29 7.44 -14.08
CA PRO A 130 5.89 6.09 -13.68
C PRO A 130 5.63 5.23 -14.92
N ARG A 131 5.79 3.91 -14.77
CA ARG A 131 5.58 2.95 -15.85
C ARG A 131 4.70 1.80 -15.36
N VAL A 132 3.99 1.17 -16.29
CA VAL A 132 3.26 -0.08 -16.06
C VAL A 132 4.19 -1.11 -15.41
N ASP A 133 3.62 -1.93 -14.54
CA ASP A 133 4.31 -2.89 -13.67
C ASP A 133 5.16 -2.28 -12.56
N GLY A 134 5.29 -0.95 -12.51
CA GLY A 134 5.98 -0.24 -11.44
C GLY A 134 5.28 -0.43 -10.10
N LEU A 135 6.06 -0.66 -9.04
CA LEU A 135 5.58 -0.63 -7.66
C LEU A 135 5.57 0.83 -7.20
N ILE A 136 4.40 1.37 -6.86
CA ILE A 136 4.26 2.73 -6.33
C ILE A 136 4.12 2.70 -4.80
N VAL A 137 4.77 3.63 -4.11
CA VAL A 137 4.82 3.70 -2.63
C VAL A 137 4.19 5.01 -2.15
N PHE A 138 3.27 4.91 -1.19
CA PHE A 138 2.57 6.03 -0.57
C PHE A 138 3.04 6.26 0.87
N ALA A 139 3.11 7.53 1.25
CA ALA A 139 3.49 7.96 2.58
C ALA A 139 2.48 7.52 3.65
N PRO A 140 2.91 7.38 4.91
CA PRO A 140 1.99 7.28 6.03
C PRO A 140 1.04 8.47 6.15
N THR A 141 -0.16 8.22 6.64
CA THR A 141 -1.15 9.23 7.01
C THR A 141 -1.51 9.09 8.50
N LEU A 142 -2.28 10.03 9.05
CA LEU A 142 -2.75 9.98 10.44
C LEU A 142 -3.50 8.67 10.75
N LEU A 143 -4.27 8.16 9.79
CA LEU A 143 -5.07 6.93 9.93
C LEU A 143 -4.37 5.70 9.33
N ASN A 144 -3.21 5.87 8.68
CA ASN A 144 -2.41 4.76 8.18
C ASN A 144 -0.91 5.03 8.37
N ARG A 145 -0.38 4.66 9.53
CA ARG A 145 1.04 4.83 9.87
C ARG A 145 2.00 3.94 9.05
N TYR A 146 1.48 2.92 8.36
CA TYR A 146 2.28 1.93 7.63
C TYR A 146 2.57 2.34 6.19
N GLY A 147 1.88 3.35 5.67
CA GLY A 147 1.89 3.72 4.25
C GLY A 147 1.08 2.72 3.41
N HIS A 148 1.21 2.82 2.10
CA HIS A 148 0.56 1.90 1.17
C HIS A 148 1.45 1.61 -0.04
N VAL A 149 1.23 0.48 -0.70
CA VAL A 149 1.93 0.10 -1.93
C VAL A 149 0.95 -0.52 -2.91
N ALA A 150 1.14 -0.24 -4.19
CA ALA A 150 0.31 -0.74 -5.28
C ALA A 150 1.15 -1.01 -6.53
N ILE A 151 0.54 -1.60 -7.55
CA ILE A 151 1.14 -1.81 -8.87
C ILE A 151 0.50 -0.87 -9.88
N VAL A 152 1.30 -0.20 -10.70
CA VAL A 152 0.82 0.66 -11.79
C VAL A 152 0.33 -0.22 -12.95
N VAL A 153 -0.93 -0.05 -13.32
CA VAL A 153 -1.63 -0.78 -14.40
C VAL A 153 -1.51 -0.05 -15.73
N SER A 154 -1.73 1.25 -15.74
CA SER A 154 -1.71 2.08 -16.94
C SER A 154 -1.17 3.46 -16.61
N VAL A 155 -0.57 4.11 -17.62
CA VAL A 155 0.00 5.45 -17.49
C VAL A 155 -0.48 6.27 -18.68
N GLY A 156 -1.42 7.18 -18.43
CA GLY A 156 -1.90 8.15 -19.40
C GLY A 156 -1.11 9.45 -19.36
N ASP A 157 -1.69 10.49 -19.96
CA ASP A 157 -1.09 11.82 -19.97
C ASP A 157 -1.33 12.59 -18.67
N ARG A 158 -2.47 12.33 -18.02
CA ARG A 158 -2.95 13.09 -16.85
C ARG A 158 -3.28 12.23 -15.64
N GLU A 159 -3.23 10.91 -15.79
CA GLU A 159 -3.51 9.98 -14.71
C GLU A 159 -2.72 8.68 -14.88
N ILE A 160 -2.55 7.98 -13.77
CA ILE A 160 -2.20 6.56 -13.76
C ILE A 160 -3.36 5.78 -13.17
N GLU A 161 -3.53 4.53 -13.60
CA GLU A 161 -4.34 3.55 -12.87
C GLU A 161 -3.42 2.64 -12.06
N ILE A 162 -3.80 2.35 -10.83
CA ILE A 162 -3.13 1.40 -9.96
C ILE A 162 -4.06 0.22 -9.65
N VAL A 163 -3.47 -0.92 -9.31
CA VAL A 163 -4.14 -2.08 -8.71
C VAL A 163 -3.52 -2.39 -7.35
N GLN A 164 -4.36 -2.70 -6.37
CA GLN A 164 -3.99 -2.78 -4.96
C GLN A 164 -4.78 -3.84 -4.20
N GLN A 165 -4.17 -4.37 -3.13
CA GLN A 165 -4.87 -5.07 -2.06
C GLN A 165 -4.90 -4.22 -0.80
N ASN A 166 -5.88 -4.48 0.04
CA ASN A 166 -6.05 -3.81 1.33
C ASN A 166 -6.21 -2.27 1.27
N PRO A 167 -7.05 -1.71 0.37
CA PRO A 167 -7.40 -0.28 0.40
C PRO A 167 -8.39 0.08 1.51
N GLY A 168 -8.99 -0.92 2.16
CA GLY A 168 -10.12 -0.78 3.07
C GLY A 168 -11.23 -1.77 2.74
N PRO A 169 -12.14 -2.08 3.69
CA PRO A 169 -13.19 -3.06 3.47
C PRO A 169 -14.18 -2.68 2.36
N PHE A 170 -14.27 -1.39 2.02
CA PHE A 170 -15.09 -0.85 0.94
C PHE A 170 -14.26 -0.17 -0.15
N GLY A 171 -12.92 -0.31 -0.09
CA GLY A 171 -12.04 0.29 -1.08
C GLY A 171 -11.98 -0.57 -2.35
N GLU A 172 -11.87 0.10 -3.49
CA GLU A 172 -11.74 -0.56 -4.80
C GLU A 172 -10.34 -1.13 -5.01
N SER A 173 -10.28 -2.28 -5.70
CA SER A 173 -9.02 -2.92 -6.11
C SER A 173 -8.25 -2.06 -7.10
N ARG A 174 -8.91 -1.14 -7.80
CA ARG A 174 -8.29 -0.17 -8.72
C ARG A 174 -8.60 1.26 -8.31
N ALA A 175 -7.63 2.13 -8.52
CA ALA A 175 -7.80 3.56 -8.31
C ALA A 175 -7.05 4.34 -9.39
N ARG A 176 -7.59 5.49 -9.77
CA ARG A 176 -6.93 6.44 -10.66
C ARG A 176 -6.35 7.58 -9.86
N LEU A 177 -5.13 7.95 -10.17
CA LEU A 177 -4.39 9.01 -9.49
C LEU A 177 -3.95 10.03 -10.52
N SER A 178 -4.13 11.31 -10.21
CA SER A 178 -3.67 12.39 -11.08
C SER A 178 -2.16 12.31 -11.28
N LEU A 179 -1.75 12.54 -12.52
CA LEU A 179 -0.36 12.60 -12.95
C LEU A 179 -0.13 13.96 -13.62
N GLU A 180 0.87 14.67 -13.13
CA GLU A 180 1.22 15.99 -13.65
C GLU A 180 2.66 16.03 -14.13
N ALA A 181 2.88 16.68 -15.28
CA ALA A 181 4.20 17.02 -15.78
C ALA A 181 4.47 18.51 -15.50
N ARG A 182 5.54 18.81 -14.77
CA ARG A 182 5.98 20.19 -14.46
C ARG A 182 7.48 20.29 -14.69
N ASP A 183 7.92 21.13 -15.62
CA ASP A 183 9.35 21.37 -15.91
C ASP A 183 10.19 20.09 -16.13
N GLY A 184 9.61 19.11 -16.82
CA GLY A 184 10.25 17.81 -17.08
C GLY A 184 10.20 16.81 -15.90
N ASN A 185 9.60 17.19 -14.77
CA ASN A 185 9.37 16.32 -13.62
C ASN A 185 7.95 15.77 -13.60
N TRP A 186 7.79 14.57 -13.07
CA TRP A 186 6.50 13.90 -12.97
C TRP A 186 6.02 13.81 -11.52
N HIS A 187 4.78 14.23 -11.27
CA HIS A 187 4.16 14.20 -9.96
C HIS A 187 2.90 13.34 -9.97
N VAL A 188 2.86 12.31 -9.11
CA VAL A 188 1.65 11.54 -8.81
C VAL A 188 1.10 12.01 -7.46
N GLU A 189 -0.20 12.26 -7.39
CA GLU A 189 -0.89 12.68 -6.17
C GLU A 189 -1.00 11.57 -5.10
N GLY A 190 -1.82 11.79 -4.06
CA GLY A 190 -2.15 10.75 -3.07
C GLY A 190 -1.06 10.50 -2.02
N GLY A 191 -0.14 11.45 -1.82
CA GLY A 191 0.98 11.26 -0.89
C GLY A 191 2.03 10.28 -1.40
N THR A 192 2.16 10.14 -2.72
CA THR A 192 3.17 9.27 -3.36
C THR A 192 4.59 9.71 -2.99
N LEU A 193 5.38 8.79 -2.44
CA LEU A 193 6.82 8.98 -2.19
C LEU A 193 7.64 8.80 -3.47
N GLY A 194 7.27 7.81 -4.28
CA GLY A 194 7.94 7.46 -5.52
C GLY A 194 7.52 6.09 -6.02
N TRP A 195 8.26 5.57 -6.99
CA TRP A 195 8.02 4.24 -7.58
C TRP A 195 9.32 3.49 -7.81
N LEU A 196 9.21 2.16 -7.79
CA LEU A 196 10.28 1.22 -8.04
C LEU A 196 9.94 0.36 -9.24
N ARG A 197 10.95 -0.03 -10.02
CA ARG A 197 10.78 -0.96 -11.14
C ARG A 197 12.04 -1.77 -11.39
N ARG A 198 11.87 -2.89 -12.08
CA ARG A 198 13.02 -3.67 -12.55
C ARG A 198 13.85 -2.81 -13.51
N ALA A 199 15.17 -2.99 -13.48
CA ALA A 199 15.99 -2.57 -14.61
C ALA A 199 15.47 -3.31 -15.85
N GLN A 200 15.25 -2.58 -16.95
CA GLN A 200 14.92 -3.25 -18.21
C GLN A 200 16.08 -4.17 -18.56
N ALA A 201 15.78 -5.42 -18.95
CA ALA A 201 16.77 -6.20 -19.69
C ALA A 201 17.11 -5.39 -20.95
N PRO A 202 18.39 -5.32 -21.36
CA PRO A 202 18.71 -4.76 -22.66
C PRO A 202 17.86 -5.49 -23.71
N SER A 203 17.14 -4.70 -24.50
CA SER A 203 16.41 -5.15 -25.69
C SER A 203 17.36 -5.81 -26.68
#